data_AF-A0A9Q5ZB99-F1
#
_entry.id   AF-A0A9Q5ZB99-F1
#
_cell.length_a   1.000
_cell.length_b   1.000
_cell.length_c   1.000
_cell.angle_alpha   90.00
_cell.angle_beta   90.00
_cell.angle_gamma   90.00
#
_symmetry.space_group_name_H-M   'P 1'
#
loop_
_entity.id
_entity.type
_entity.pdbx_description
1 polymer ?
#
loop_
_entity_poly.entity_id
_entity_poly.type
_entity_poly.pdbx_seq_one_letter_code
_entity_poly.pdbx_strand_id
1 'polypeptide(L)'
;MAPKITDFIEDAGPVGIVAGIGAVILAPVLIPIVAGIGKPIAKSVIKGGLLAYEKSRGAFAELGESWEDIVAEARAELAEDKQTPVFEAANSSVDNTSDNGV
;
A
#
# COMPACT_ATOMS: atom_id res chain seq x y z
N MET A 1 -20.69 -19.83 -8.35
CA MET A 1 -20.16 -18.86 -7.38
C MET A 1 -19.26 -17.91 -8.16
N ALA A 2 -19.56 -16.61 -8.18
CA ALA A 2 -18.68 -15.64 -8.84
C ALA A 2 -17.52 -15.32 -7.88
N PRO A 3 -16.25 -15.36 -8.33
CA PRO A 3 -15.12 -15.01 -7.48
C PRO A 3 -15.21 -13.54 -7.09
N LYS A 4 -15.07 -13.23 -5.80
CA LYS A 4 -15.04 -11.86 -5.32
C LYS A 4 -13.60 -11.36 -5.34
N ILE A 5 -13.43 -10.08 -5.69
CA ILE A 5 -12.10 -9.45 -5.77
C ILE A 5 -11.44 -9.37 -4.38
N THR A 6 -12.26 -9.31 -3.33
CA THR A 6 -11.83 -9.35 -1.93
C THR A 6 -11.08 -10.64 -1.58
N ASP A 7 -11.54 -11.77 -2.11
CA ASP A 7 -10.96 -13.08 -1.83
C ASP A 7 -9.53 -13.17 -2.42
N PHE A 8 -9.30 -12.54 -3.57
CA PHE A 8 -7.96 -12.43 -4.17
C PHE A 8 -7.01 -11.51 -3.38
N ILE A 9 -7.53 -10.48 -2.70
CA ILE A 9 -6.72 -9.54 -1.91
C ILE A 9 -6.33 -10.17 -0.57
N GLU A 10 -7.24 -10.91 0.06
CA GLU A 10 -6.96 -11.68 1.28
C GLU A 10 -5.94 -12.80 1.02
N ASP A 11 -6.09 -13.58 -0.06
CA ASP A 11 -5.14 -14.64 -0.41
C ASP A 11 -3.77 -14.11 -0.86
N ALA A 12 -3.73 -12.93 -1.48
CA ALA A 12 -2.47 -12.31 -1.94
C ALA A 12 -1.72 -11.55 -0.84
N GLY A 13 -2.34 -11.32 0.32
CA GLY A 13 -1.73 -10.64 1.46
C GLY A 13 -1.26 -9.20 1.14
N PRO A 14 -0.17 -8.71 1.76
CA PRO A 14 0.31 -7.33 1.59
C PRO A 14 0.58 -6.95 0.13
N VAL A 15 1.01 -7.91 -0.69
CA VAL A 15 1.23 -7.71 -2.13
C VAL A 15 -0.09 -7.45 -2.87
N GLY A 16 -1.16 -8.14 -2.47
CA GLY A 16 -2.51 -7.94 -2.98
C GLY A 16 -3.05 -6.53 -2.72
N ILE A 17 -2.77 -5.97 -1.55
CA ILE A 17 -3.19 -4.61 -1.19
C ILE A 17 -2.48 -3.57 -2.06
N VAL A 18 -1.14 -3.66 -2.19
CA VAL A 18 -0.36 -2.73 -3.02
C VAL A 18 -0.79 -2.82 -4.48
N ALA A 19 -0.96 -4.03 -5.01
CA ALA A 19 -1.44 -4.25 -6.37
C ALA A 19 -2.86 -3.71 -6.56
N GLY A 20 -3.75 -3.88 -5.56
CA GLY A 20 -5.12 -3.37 -5.58
C GLY A 20 -5.19 -1.85 -5.66
N ILE A 21 -4.40 -1.14 -4.85
CA ILE A 21 -4.32 0.33 -4.89
C ILE A 21 -3.82 0.80 -6.27
N GLY A 22 -2.75 0.17 -6.78
CA GLY A 22 -2.24 0.46 -8.13
C GLY A 22 -3.29 0.23 -9.22
N ALA A 23 -4.05 -0.86 -9.11
CA ALA A 23 -5.10 -1.20 -10.06
C ALA A 23 -6.25 -0.18 -10.08
N VAL A 24 -6.67 0.34 -8.92
CA VAL A 24 -7.74 1.36 -8.83
C VAL A 24 -7.29 2.66 -9.47
N ILE A 25 -6.05 3.09 -9.24
CA ILE A 25 -5.49 4.30 -9.87
C ILE A 25 -5.39 4.15 -11.39
N LEU A 26 -5.03 2.95 -11.87
CA LEU A 26 -4.85 2.68 -13.30
C LEU A 26 -6.16 2.29 -14.01
N ALA A 27 -7.23 1.95 -13.29
CA ALA A 27 -8.52 1.54 -13.83
C ALA A 27 -9.06 2.47 -14.95
N PRO A 28 -9.10 3.81 -14.80
CA PRO A 28 -9.60 4.69 -15.86
C PRO A 28 -8.77 4.67 -17.15
N VAL A 29 -7.49 4.26 -17.07
CA VAL A 29 -6.60 4.13 -18.24
C VAL A 29 -6.72 2.74 -18.87
N LEU A 30 -6.85 1.69 -18.06
CA LEU A 30 -6.91 0.31 -18.54
C LEU A 30 -8.26 -0.04 -19.19
N ILE A 31 -9.39 0.41 -18.63
CA ILE A 31 -10.74 0.17 -19.17
C ILE A 31 -10.87 0.55 -20.66
N PRO A 32 -10.49 1.78 -21.11
CA PRO A 32 -10.61 2.15 -22.52
C PRO A 32 -9.63 1.41 -23.45
N ILE A 33 -8.49 0.92 -22.94
CA ILE A 33 -7.52 0.15 -23.73
C ILE A 33 -8.11 -1.21 -24.12
N VAL A 34 -8.80 -1.88 -23.19
CA VAL A 34 -9.39 -3.21 -23.42
C VAL A 34 -10.65 -3.14 -24.30
N ALA A 35 -11.34 -1.99 -24.33
CA ALA A 35 -12.54 -1.77 -25.15
C ALA A 35 -12.29 -1.59 -26.67
N GLY A 36 -11.07 -1.83 -27.18
CA GLY A 36 -10.78 -1.94 -28.62
C GLY A 36 -10.33 -0.64 -29.33
N ILE A 37 -10.36 0.51 -28.66
CA ILE A 37 -9.83 1.80 -29.17
C ILE A 37 -8.34 1.99 -28.78
N GLY A 38 -7.76 0.99 -28.11
CA GLY A 38 -6.49 1.12 -27.37
C GLY A 38 -5.21 1.04 -28.18
N LYS A 39 -5.20 0.66 -29.47
CA LYS A 39 -3.95 0.42 -30.22
C LYS A 39 -2.97 1.63 -30.24
N PRO A 40 -3.41 2.88 -30.52
CA PRO A 40 -2.51 4.04 -30.43
C PRO A 40 -2.08 4.33 -28.99
N ILE A 41 -2.96 4.14 -28.01
CA ILE A 41 -2.64 4.34 -26.58
C ILE A 41 -1.60 3.32 -26.11
N ALA A 42 -1.81 2.03 -26.38
CA ALA A 42 -0.88 0.95 -26.06
C ALA A 42 0.49 1.21 -26.68
N LYS A 43 0.55 1.70 -27.93
CA LYS A 43 1.81 2.05 -28.59
C LYS A 43 2.53 3.20 -27.88
N SER A 44 1.80 4.21 -27.42
CA SER A 44 2.36 5.32 -26.63
C SER A 44 2.80 4.88 -25.23
N VAL A 45 2.04 4.01 -24.56
CA VAL A 45 2.39 3.43 -23.25
C VAL A 45 3.65 2.58 -23.35
N ILE A 46 3.75 1.70 -24.36
CA ILE A 46 4.95 0.88 -24.57
C ILE A 46 6.18 1.76 -24.82
N LYS A 47 6.06 2.78 -25.67
CA LYS A 47 7.16 3.72 -25.95
C LYS A 47 7.55 4.54 -24.72
N GLY A 48 6.56 5.07 -24.01
CA GLY A 48 6.78 5.83 -22.78
C GLY A 48 7.39 4.97 -21.68
N GLY A 49 6.92 3.73 -21.53
CA GLY A 49 7.45 2.76 -20.58
C GLY A 49 8.89 2.35 -20.89
N LEU A 50 9.23 2.14 -22.16
CA LEU A 50 10.62 1.86 -22.55
C LEU A 50 11.54 3.05 -22.23
N LEU A 51 11.14 4.28 -22.58
CA LEU A 51 11.91 5.48 -22.28
C LEU A 51 12.07 5.71 -20.78
N ALA A 52 11.01 5.50 -20.01
CA ALA A 52 11.04 5.60 -18.55
C ALA A 52 11.97 4.54 -17.95
N TYR A 53 11.92 3.30 -18.44
CA TYR A 53 12.80 2.21 -18.00
C TYR A 53 14.28 2.53 -18.28
N GLU A 54 14.61 2.96 -19.49
CA GLU A 54 15.96 3.37 -19.87
C GLU A 54 16.49 4.51 -18.99
N LYS A 55 15.65 5.52 -18.73
CA LYS A 55 16.01 6.66 -17.87
C LYS A 55 16.14 6.25 -16.40
N SER A 56 15.29 5.34 -15.94
CA SER A 56 15.31 4.85 -14.56
C SER A 56 16.60 4.09 -14.23
N ARG A 57 17.17 3.34 -15.18
CA ARG A 57 18.43 2.60 -14.99
C ARG A 57 19.60 3.48 -14.54
N GLY A 58 19.64 4.75 -14.98
CA GLY A 58 20.61 5.72 -14.49
C GLY A 58 20.20 6.34 -13.15
N ALA A 59 18.93 6.71 -12.99
CA ALA A 59 18.42 7.36 -11.79
C ALA A 59 18.49 6.47 -10.53
N PHE A 60 18.33 5.15 -10.66
CA PHE A 60 18.43 4.22 -9.52
C PHE A 60 19.84 4.13 -8.93
N ALA A 61 20.89 4.48 -9.68
CA ALA A 61 22.26 4.44 -9.17
C ALA A 61 22.55 5.57 -8.17
N GLU A 62 21.86 6.72 -8.30
CA GLU A 62 22.04 7.88 -7.44
C GLU A 62 21.02 7.92 -6.29
N LEU A 63 19.84 7.34 -6.49
CA LEU A 63 18.74 7.40 -5.52
C LEU A 63 18.76 6.26 -4.49
N GLY A 64 19.63 5.25 -4.65
CA GLY A 64 19.69 4.08 -3.76
C GLY A 64 19.97 4.44 -2.31
N GLU A 65 20.94 5.32 -2.06
CA GLU A 65 21.35 5.68 -0.68
C GLU A 65 20.22 6.41 0.08
N SER A 66 19.61 7.44 -0.53
CA SER A 66 18.49 8.16 0.11
C SER A 66 17.23 7.30 0.22
N TRP A 67 17.04 6.34 -0.70
CA TRP A 67 15.92 5.41 -0.63
C TRP A 67 16.06 4.42 0.53
N GLU A 68 17.26 3.87 0.73
CA GLU A 68 17.53 2.97 1.86
C GLU A 68 17.31 3.67 3.21
N ASP A 69 17.68 4.95 3.32
CA ASP A 69 17.46 5.75 4.52
C ASP A 69 15.97 5.93 4.84
N ILE A 70 15.17 6.40 3.87
CA ILE A 70 13.72 6.56 4.03
C ILE A 70 13.04 5.21 4.34
N VAL A 71 13.49 4.12 3.70
CA VAL A 71 12.95 2.78 3.97
C VAL A 71 13.34 2.31 5.37
N ALA A 72 14.54 2.61 5.85
CA ALA A 72 14.98 2.29 7.20
C ALA A 72 14.17 3.07 8.24
N GLU A 73 13.96 4.38 8.03
CA GLU A 73 13.10 5.23 8.86
C GLU A 73 11.67 4.66 8.92
N ALA A 74 11.03 4.40 7.78
CA ALA A 74 9.68 3.86 7.74
C ALA A 74 9.57 2.46 8.39
N ARG A 75 10.61 1.63 8.29
CA ARG A 75 10.65 0.31 8.97
C ARG A 75 10.80 0.45 10.48
N ALA A 76 11.59 1.43 10.94
CA ALA A 76 11.73 1.73 12.35
C ALA A 76 10.39 2.21 12.94
N GLU A 77 9.71 3.14 12.26
CA GLU A 77 8.37 3.62 12.66
C GLU A 77 7.36 2.47 12.77
N LEU A 78 7.28 1.58 11.75
CA LEU A 78 6.39 0.41 11.79
C LEU A 78 6.74 -0.62 12.88
N ALA A 79 8.02 -0.69 13.29
CA ALA A 79 8.46 -1.57 14.36
C ALA A 79 8.19 -0.96 15.74
N GLU A 80 8.26 0.36 15.86
CA GLU A 80 7.93 1.14 17.06
C GLU A 80 6.41 1.15 17.32
N ASP A 81 5.60 1.26 16.26
CA ASP A 81 4.14 1.08 16.31
C ASP A 81 3.73 -0.34 16.76
N LYS A 82 4.59 -1.35 16.55
CA LYS A 82 4.39 -2.73 17.04
C LYS A 82 4.94 -2.96 18.45
N GLN A 83 5.87 -2.13 18.91
CA GLN A 83 6.52 -2.24 20.22
C GLN A 83 5.92 -1.31 21.27
N THR A 84 4.90 -0.52 20.93
CA THR A 84 3.98 0.04 21.92
C THR A 84 2.98 -1.05 22.30
N PRO A 85 3.19 -1.83 23.40
CA PRO A 85 2.12 -2.60 23.96
C PRO A 85 1.01 -1.62 24.31
N VAL A 86 -0.15 -1.82 23.68
CA VAL A 86 -1.44 -1.23 24.06
C VAL A 86 -1.90 -1.83 25.41
N PHE A 87 -1.00 -1.92 26.38
CA PHE A 87 -1.26 -2.43 27.71
C PHE A 87 -0.96 -1.31 28.71
N GLU A 88 -1.91 -1.11 29.63
CA GLU A 88 -1.79 -0.24 30.82
C GLU A 88 -2.27 1.23 30.72
N ALA A 89 -3.46 1.51 30.16
CA ALA A 89 -4.15 2.77 30.51
C ALA A 89 -5.68 2.76 30.56
N ALA A 90 -6.39 1.70 30.14
CA ALA A 90 -7.84 1.79 29.96
C ALA A 90 -8.72 0.86 30.79
N ASN A 91 -8.20 -0.03 31.65
CA ASN A 91 -9.07 -0.96 32.39
C ASN A 91 -8.70 -1.24 33.87
N SER A 92 -7.79 -0.47 34.47
CA SER A 92 -7.30 -0.73 35.84
C SER A 92 -7.44 0.46 36.81
N SER A 93 -8.49 1.29 36.71
CA SER A 93 -8.62 2.40 37.68
C SER A 93 -10.02 2.94 37.99
N VAL A 94 -11.12 2.25 37.68
CA VAL A 94 -12.46 2.71 38.16
C VAL A 94 -13.38 1.53 38.50
N ASP A 95 -13.10 0.82 39.59
CA ASP A 95 -14.19 0.27 40.43
C ASP A 95 -13.67 0.01 41.84
N ASN A 96 -13.48 1.08 42.61
CA ASN A 96 -13.47 0.99 44.05
C ASN A 96 -13.74 2.39 44.60
N THR A 97 -15.00 2.68 44.93
CA THR A 97 -15.44 3.47 46.10
C THR A 97 -16.80 4.12 45.85
N SER A 98 -17.75 3.69 46.67
CA SER A 98 -18.96 4.39 47.12
C SER A 98 -20.20 4.36 46.23
N ASP A 99 -21.16 3.53 46.64
CA ASP A 99 -22.50 4.07 46.90
C ASP A 99 -22.96 3.67 48.31
N ASN A 100 -23.22 4.70 49.13
CA ASN A 100 -23.74 4.62 50.49
C ASN A 100 -25.21 5.03 50.43
N GLY A 101 -26.14 4.22 50.92
CA GLY A 101 -27.48 4.74 51.18
C GLY A 101 -28.55 3.73 51.57
N VAL A 102 -28.87 3.77 52.87
CA VAL A 102 -30.12 3.37 53.58
C VAL A 102 -30.60 1.91 53.55
#